data_AF-A0A929H1X0-F1
#
_entry.id   AF-A0A929H1X0-F1
#
_cell.length_a   1.000
_cell.length_b   1.000
_cell.length_c   1.000
_cell.angle_alpha   90.00
_cell.angle_beta   90.00
_cell.angle_gamma   90.00
#
_symmetry.space_group_name_H-M   'P 1'
#
loop_
_entity.id
_entity.type
_entity.pdbx_description
1 polymer ?
#
loop_
_entity_poly.entity_id
_entity_poly.type
_entity_poly.pdbx_seq_one_letter_code
_entity_poly.pdbx_strand_id
1 'polypeptide(L)'
;MKKFRLFFTVFFLLTSLIIILLIAIFDNIIFLRAANVIKNYIWPAGFAMLIFLGFLSAGVVSNHAKSKGSLISNGYFQLAILELFLFSAGLTYYRHYSQQPGQIVLQLHPETTRDFINLGVKYQSSGSASIDTVTAPGVLENRPAGKYSFETIDQDIVYFHTDIELEPGEIETLIIPIVLNIKTLTVQTEPTGAEIWINSVQASQTPYTFKILTGDTVILELKMQGYQGYTDTISLSENVDLGVIPLRKLYTLWVSCRYAYTEYKIYDMDDRVVFSASGSRRLQLAQGKYRISFEIGEGQYEKKTFLLNYNSTVLIP
;
A
#
# COMPACT_ATOMS: atom_id res chain seq x y z
N MET A 1 72.21 -12.59 -24.28
CA MET A 1 71.24 -11.65 -24.90
C MET A 1 70.17 -12.31 -25.78
N LYS A 2 70.48 -13.25 -26.71
CA LYS A 2 69.45 -13.88 -27.58
C LYS A 2 68.36 -14.69 -26.83
N LYS A 3 68.73 -15.48 -25.80
CA LYS A 3 67.76 -16.26 -24.99
C LYS A 3 66.79 -15.38 -24.18
N PHE A 4 67.25 -14.20 -23.73
CA PHE A 4 66.44 -13.26 -22.95
C PHE A 4 65.42 -12.52 -23.83
N ARG A 5 65.80 -12.21 -25.08
CA ARG A 5 64.88 -11.67 -26.10
C ARG A 5 63.78 -12.65 -26.47
N LEU A 6 64.14 -13.93 -26.68
CA LEU A 6 63.16 -14.96 -27.04
C LEU A 6 62.16 -15.22 -25.91
N PHE A 7 62.61 -15.25 -24.65
CA PHE A 7 61.73 -15.40 -23.50
C PHE A 7 60.71 -14.27 -23.39
N PHE A 8 61.15 -13.02 -23.59
CA PHE A 8 60.24 -11.87 -23.58
C PHE A 8 59.27 -11.86 -24.76
N THR A 9 59.70 -12.23 -25.96
CA THR A 9 58.80 -12.33 -27.12
C THR A 9 57.74 -13.41 -26.92
N VAL A 10 58.12 -14.57 -26.37
CA VAL A 10 57.18 -15.66 -26.08
C VAL A 10 56.23 -15.28 -24.95
N PHE A 11 56.74 -14.63 -23.89
CA PHE A 11 55.91 -14.14 -22.79
C PHE A 11 54.88 -13.11 -23.28
N PHE A 12 55.30 -12.19 -24.15
CA PHE A 12 54.43 -11.16 -24.71
C PHE A 12 53.37 -11.73 -25.66
N LEU A 13 53.73 -12.75 -26.46
CA LEU A 13 52.78 -13.48 -27.29
C LEU A 13 51.78 -14.25 -26.42
N LEU A 14 52.22 -14.84 -25.30
CA LEU A 14 51.35 -15.55 -24.37
C LEU A 14 50.37 -14.61 -23.67
N THR A 15 50.83 -13.45 -23.18
CA THR A 15 49.96 -12.46 -22.54
C THR A 15 48.97 -11.86 -23.54
N SER A 16 49.41 -11.56 -24.76
CA SER A 16 48.52 -11.12 -25.84
C SER A 16 47.47 -12.17 -26.18
N LEU A 17 47.87 -13.45 -26.26
CA LEU A 17 46.94 -14.56 -26.53
C LEU A 17 45.94 -14.74 -25.38
N ILE A 18 46.37 -14.61 -24.13
CA ILE A 18 45.49 -14.68 -22.94
C ILE A 18 44.50 -13.50 -22.94
N ILE A 19 44.93 -12.30 -23.29
CA ILE A 19 44.05 -11.13 -23.42
C ILE A 19 43.03 -11.34 -24.54
N ILE A 20 43.45 -11.85 -25.71
CA ILE A 20 42.53 -12.18 -26.81
C ILE A 20 41.55 -13.28 -26.40
N LEU A 21 41.99 -14.29 -25.65
CA LEU A 21 41.13 -15.36 -25.16
C LEU A 21 40.12 -14.83 -24.13
N LEU A 22 40.55 -13.94 -23.23
CA LEU A 22 39.68 -13.29 -22.26
C LEU A 22 38.64 -12.40 -22.94
N ILE A 23 39.03 -11.65 -23.97
CA ILE A 23 38.11 -10.85 -24.80
C ILE A 23 37.13 -11.78 -25.52
N ALA A 24 37.59 -12.88 -26.11
CA ALA A 24 36.72 -13.85 -26.80
C ALA A 24 35.76 -14.60 -25.85
N ILE A 25 36.17 -14.87 -24.61
CA ILE A 25 35.32 -15.45 -23.56
C ILE A 25 34.29 -14.41 -23.09
N PHE A 26 34.71 -13.16 -22.88
CA PHE A 26 33.79 -12.06 -22.56
C PHE A 26 32.78 -11.82 -23.69
N ASP A 27 33.25 -11.84 -24.94
CA ASP A 27 32.41 -11.69 -26.12
C ASP A 27 31.43 -12.87 -26.24
N ASN A 28 31.83 -14.12 -26.02
CA ASN A 28 30.90 -15.26 -26.06
C ASN A 28 29.86 -15.23 -24.92
N ILE A 29 30.18 -14.66 -23.76
CA ILE A 29 29.23 -14.47 -22.65
C ILE A 29 28.21 -13.36 -23.00
N ILE A 30 28.62 -12.35 -23.78
CA ILE A 30 27.80 -11.18 -24.16
C ILE A 30 27.03 -11.39 -25.47
N PHE A 31 27.57 -12.17 -26.42
CA PHE A 31 27.01 -12.36 -27.77
C PHE A 31 25.67 -13.10 -27.76
N LEU A 32 25.32 -13.77 -26.65
CA LEU A 32 24.01 -14.39 -26.49
C LEU A 32 22.87 -13.40 -26.17
N ARG A 33 23.10 -12.09 -25.92
CA ARG A 33 22.00 -11.22 -25.46
C ARG A 33 21.90 -9.76 -25.92
N ALA A 34 22.72 -9.23 -26.83
CA ALA A 34 22.54 -7.82 -27.23
C ALA A 34 23.06 -7.44 -28.63
N ALA A 35 22.27 -7.70 -29.67
CA ALA A 35 22.60 -7.33 -31.06
C ALA A 35 22.66 -5.80 -31.31
N ASN A 36 22.00 -4.98 -30.48
CA ASN A 36 21.97 -3.51 -30.66
C ASN A 36 23.16 -2.78 -30.00
N VAL A 37 23.94 -3.44 -29.14
CA VAL A 37 25.03 -2.83 -28.36
C VAL A 37 26.34 -2.73 -29.15
N ILE A 38 26.54 -3.60 -30.15
CA ILE A 38 27.78 -3.69 -30.95
C ILE A 38 28.06 -2.42 -31.76
N LYS A 39 27.01 -1.69 -32.19
CA LYS A 39 27.16 -0.59 -33.16
C LYS A 39 27.65 0.73 -32.57
N ASN A 40 27.28 1.05 -31.32
CA ASN A 40 27.47 2.41 -30.79
C ASN A 40 28.77 2.60 -29.98
N TYR A 41 29.40 1.53 -29.50
CA TYR A 41 30.56 1.66 -28.58
C TYR A 41 31.81 0.87 -28.97
N ILE A 42 31.67 -0.27 -29.67
CA ILE A 42 32.85 -1.03 -30.16
C ILE A 42 33.57 -0.26 -31.27
N TRP A 43 32.84 0.50 -32.08
CA TRP A 43 33.43 1.33 -33.14
C TRP A 43 34.34 2.45 -32.59
N PRO A 44 33.93 3.28 -31.62
CA PRO A 44 34.81 4.30 -31.01
C PRO A 44 36.01 3.70 -30.25
N ALA A 45 35.81 2.64 -29.46
CA ALA A 45 36.89 1.99 -28.72
C ALA A 45 37.89 1.28 -29.66
N GLY A 46 37.39 0.62 -30.70
CA GLY A 46 38.21 0.05 -31.78
C GLY A 46 38.94 1.11 -32.59
N PHE A 47 38.32 2.26 -32.87
CA PHE A 47 38.98 3.40 -33.52
C PHE A 47 40.08 4.00 -32.65
N ALA A 48 39.84 4.17 -31.34
CA ALA A 48 40.85 4.65 -30.40
C ALA A 48 42.04 3.68 -30.32
N MET A 49 41.78 2.37 -30.32
CA MET A 49 42.81 1.33 -30.36
C MET A 49 43.61 1.37 -31.68
N LEU A 50 42.96 1.59 -32.83
CA LEU A 50 43.62 1.74 -34.14
C LEU A 50 44.48 3.01 -34.21
N ILE A 51 43.99 4.14 -33.67
CA ILE A 51 44.75 5.39 -33.58
C ILE A 51 45.99 5.19 -32.68
N PHE A 52 45.83 4.51 -31.54
CA PHE A 52 46.93 4.24 -30.62
C PHE A 52 47.97 3.27 -31.20
N LEU A 53 47.53 2.23 -31.93
CA LEU A 53 48.41 1.37 -32.74
C LEU A 53 49.16 2.16 -33.83
N GLY A 54 48.50 3.15 -34.43
CA GLY A 54 49.11 4.11 -35.34
C GLY A 54 50.25 4.90 -34.68
N PHE A 55 50.04 5.41 -33.46
CA PHE A 55 51.09 6.11 -32.70
C PHE A 55 52.23 5.19 -32.23
N LEU A 56 51.94 3.93 -31.88
CA LEU A 56 52.95 2.89 -31.63
C LEU A 56 53.85 2.68 -32.84
N SER A 57 53.28 2.60 -34.05
CA SER A 57 54.05 2.46 -35.28
C SER A 57 54.92 3.69 -35.59
N ALA A 58 54.40 4.91 -35.35
CA ALA A 58 55.13 6.15 -35.58
C ALA A 58 56.28 6.36 -34.58
N GLY A 59 56.10 5.97 -33.31
CA GLY A 59 57.13 6.03 -32.27
C GLY A 59 58.28 5.03 -32.46
N VAL A 60 57.99 3.87 -33.08
CA VAL A 60 59.01 2.89 -33.47
C VAL A 60 59.82 3.38 -34.68
N VAL A 61 59.19 4.08 -35.63
CA VAL A 61 59.87 4.63 -36.83
C VAL A 61 60.73 5.86 -36.50
N SER A 62 60.31 6.73 -35.57
CA SER A 62 61.07 7.92 -35.18
C SER A 62 62.37 7.60 -34.40
N ASN A 63 62.39 6.51 -33.62
CA ASN A 63 63.54 6.15 -32.79
C ASN A 63 64.66 5.40 -33.53
N HIS A 64 64.53 5.11 -34.83
CA HIS A 64 65.65 4.60 -35.64
C HIS A 64 66.70 5.69 -35.96
N ALA A 65 66.42 6.97 -35.68
CA ALA A 65 67.26 8.07 -36.13
C ALA A 65 68.26 8.64 -35.11
N LYS A 66 68.11 8.46 -33.79
CA LYS A 66 69.08 8.98 -32.79
C LYS A 66 68.84 8.43 -31.38
N SER A 67 69.71 7.51 -30.94
CA SER A 67 70.38 7.49 -29.62
C SER A 67 70.61 6.07 -29.10
N LYS A 68 71.85 5.84 -28.62
CA LYS A 68 72.20 4.73 -27.74
C LYS A 68 71.70 5.07 -26.34
N GLY A 69 70.45 4.72 -26.03
CA GLY A 69 69.87 4.90 -24.69
C GLY A 69 68.52 4.19 -24.56
N SER A 70 68.51 3.09 -23.80
CA SER A 70 67.34 2.33 -23.30
C SER A 70 66.06 2.30 -24.19
N LEU A 71 66.10 1.54 -25.28
CA LEU A 71 64.91 1.15 -26.07
C LEU A 71 63.91 0.29 -25.29
N ILE A 72 64.29 -0.20 -24.12
CA ILE A 72 63.51 -1.13 -23.30
C ILE A 72 62.49 -0.35 -22.44
N SER A 73 62.83 0.82 -21.92
CA SER A 73 61.91 1.58 -21.04
C SER A 73 60.74 2.23 -21.77
N ASN A 74 60.93 2.69 -23.01
CA ASN A 74 59.88 3.39 -23.77
C ASN A 74 58.75 2.44 -24.22
N GLY A 75 59.07 1.20 -24.59
CA GLY A 75 58.08 0.20 -24.97
C GLY A 75 57.23 -0.27 -23.78
N TYR A 76 57.87 -0.53 -22.63
CA TYR A 76 57.13 -0.88 -21.40
C TYR A 76 56.28 0.29 -20.88
N PHE A 77 56.77 1.53 -21.01
CA PHE A 77 56.01 2.72 -20.64
C PHE A 77 54.75 2.89 -21.51
N GLN A 78 54.85 2.65 -22.82
CA GLN A 78 53.71 2.69 -23.74
C GLN A 78 52.68 1.58 -23.47
N LEU A 79 53.14 0.37 -23.11
CA LEU A 79 52.24 -0.71 -22.69
C LEU A 79 51.53 -0.39 -21.37
N ALA A 80 52.25 0.13 -20.39
CA ALA A 80 51.67 0.51 -19.10
C ALA A 80 50.61 1.60 -19.26
N ILE A 81 50.82 2.55 -20.17
CA ILE A 81 49.81 3.56 -20.53
C ILE A 81 48.57 2.94 -21.17
N LEU A 82 48.74 1.96 -22.06
CA LEU A 82 47.63 1.25 -22.70
C LEU A 82 46.81 0.43 -21.69
N GLU A 83 47.47 -0.29 -20.79
CA GLU A 83 46.80 -1.03 -19.71
C GLU A 83 46.02 -0.09 -18.78
N LEU A 84 46.61 1.05 -18.39
CA LEU A 84 45.94 2.07 -17.58
C LEU A 84 44.71 2.65 -18.31
N PHE A 85 44.83 2.87 -19.62
CA PHE A 85 43.71 3.34 -20.45
C PHE A 85 42.59 2.32 -20.51
N LEU A 86 42.88 1.06 -20.83
CA LEU A 86 41.90 -0.03 -20.88
C LEU A 86 41.23 -0.25 -19.51
N PHE A 87 41.98 -0.19 -18.42
CA PHE A 87 41.44 -0.29 -17.07
C PHE A 87 40.50 0.89 -16.75
N SER A 88 40.91 2.13 -17.08
CA SER A 88 40.07 3.32 -16.86
C SER A 88 38.80 3.31 -17.72
N ALA A 89 38.89 2.83 -18.97
CA ALA A 89 37.75 2.66 -19.86
C ALA A 89 36.79 1.58 -19.35
N GLY A 90 37.33 0.44 -18.91
CA GLY A 90 36.55 -0.63 -18.29
C GLY A 90 35.85 -0.18 -17.01
N LEU A 91 36.51 0.60 -16.15
CA LEU A 91 35.91 1.16 -14.94
C LEU A 91 34.81 2.17 -15.25
N THR A 92 35.02 3.01 -16.27
CA THR A 92 34.03 4.00 -16.73
C THR A 92 32.81 3.29 -17.34
N TYR A 93 33.03 2.24 -18.14
CA TYR A 93 31.99 1.39 -18.67
C TYR A 93 31.19 0.72 -17.56
N TYR A 94 31.86 0.08 -16.60
CA TYR A 94 31.21 -0.58 -15.48
C TYR A 94 30.37 0.39 -14.65
N ARG A 95 30.89 1.60 -14.38
CA ARG A 95 30.13 2.66 -13.70
C ARG A 95 28.90 3.08 -14.48
N HIS A 96 29.03 3.28 -15.78
CA HIS A 96 27.89 3.69 -16.62
C HIS A 96 26.83 2.59 -16.70
N TYR A 97 27.25 1.33 -16.89
CA TYR A 97 26.36 0.17 -16.93
C TYR A 97 25.63 -0.02 -15.60
N SER A 98 26.34 0.03 -14.46
CA SER A 98 25.76 -0.13 -13.12
C SER A 98 24.79 1.01 -12.73
N GLN A 99 24.81 2.12 -13.47
CA GLN A 99 23.94 3.28 -13.26
C GLN A 99 22.79 3.35 -14.25
N GLN A 100 22.64 2.37 -15.15
CA GLN A 100 21.51 2.37 -16.08
C GLN A 100 20.21 2.20 -15.32
N PRO A 101 19.28 3.17 -15.44
CA PRO A 101 18.02 3.09 -14.73
C PRO A 101 17.12 2.01 -15.35
N GLY A 102 16.50 1.20 -14.50
CA GLY A 102 15.49 0.22 -14.87
C GLY A 102 14.06 0.74 -14.70
N GLN A 103 13.10 -0.15 -14.93
CA GLN A 103 11.67 0.10 -14.75
C GLN A 103 11.03 -1.05 -13.98
N ILE A 104 10.04 -0.73 -13.14
CA ILE A 104 9.21 -1.75 -12.47
C ILE A 104 7.77 -1.55 -12.91
N VAL A 105 7.21 -2.54 -13.61
CA VAL A 105 5.82 -2.56 -14.04
C VAL A 105 5.00 -3.27 -12.97
N LEU A 106 4.01 -2.59 -12.42
CA LEU A 106 3.10 -3.12 -11.40
C LEU A 106 1.79 -3.54 -12.08
N GLN A 107 1.44 -4.81 -11.97
CA GLN A 107 0.23 -5.38 -12.55
C GLN A 107 -0.64 -6.04 -11.48
N LEU A 108 -1.94 -5.82 -11.55
CA LEU A 108 -2.91 -6.42 -10.64
C LEU A 108 -3.37 -7.78 -11.17
N HIS A 109 -3.57 -8.74 -10.28
CA HIS A 109 -4.14 -10.04 -10.63
C HIS A 109 -5.18 -10.51 -9.59
N PRO A 110 -6.43 -10.79 -9.99
CA PRO A 110 -7.01 -10.53 -11.31
C PRO A 110 -7.27 -9.04 -11.54
N GLU A 111 -7.06 -8.57 -12.78
CA GLU A 111 -7.19 -7.16 -13.19
C GLU A 111 -8.61 -6.57 -12.95
N THR A 112 -9.63 -7.42 -12.86
CA THR A 112 -11.04 -7.01 -12.74
C THR A 112 -11.54 -6.85 -11.31
N THR A 113 -10.72 -7.19 -10.31
CA THR A 113 -11.16 -7.18 -8.90
C THR A 113 -11.28 -5.76 -8.35
N ARG A 114 -10.35 -4.88 -8.75
CA ARG A 114 -10.27 -3.49 -8.31
C ARG A 114 -9.44 -2.69 -9.31
N ASP A 115 -9.84 -1.46 -9.58
CA ASP A 115 -9.17 -0.61 -10.58
C ASP A 115 -7.76 -0.21 -10.16
N PHE A 116 -7.54 0.03 -8.88
CA PHE A 116 -6.24 0.38 -8.33
C PHE A 116 -6.07 0.00 -6.85
N ILE A 117 -4.82 -0.17 -6.42
CA ILE A 117 -4.42 -0.36 -5.01
C ILE A 117 -3.20 0.50 -4.69
N ASN A 118 -3.02 0.85 -3.42
CA ASN A 118 -1.82 1.54 -2.93
C ASN A 118 -0.84 0.57 -2.28
N LEU A 119 0.44 0.72 -2.64
CA LEU A 119 1.55 -0.04 -2.10
C LEU A 119 2.57 0.88 -1.45
N GLY A 120 3.15 0.41 -0.35
CA GLY A 120 4.37 0.97 0.21
C GLY A 120 5.58 0.38 -0.50
N VAL A 121 6.55 1.22 -0.83
CA VAL A 121 7.80 0.83 -1.46
C VAL A 121 8.97 1.29 -0.61
N LYS A 122 9.90 0.37 -0.36
CA LYS A 122 11.17 0.66 0.32
C LYS A 122 12.33 0.28 -0.61
N TYR A 123 13.29 1.19 -0.75
CA TYR A 123 14.53 0.95 -1.49
C TYR A 123 15.71 0.87 -0.52
N GLN A 124 16.48 -0.22 -0.54
CA GLN A 124 17.45 -0.56 0.50
C GLN A 124 18.73 0.31 0.53
N SER A 125 18.93 1.28 -0.38
CA SER A 125 20.19 2.04 -0.45
C SER A 125 20.25 3.33 0.40
N SER A 126 19.19 3.76 1.10
CA SER A 126 19.23 4.93 2.00
C SER A 126 19.07 4.52 3.46
N GLY A 127 19.99 4.94 4.32
CA GLY A 127 20.04 4.68 5.77
C GLY A 127 18.90 5.29 6.61
N SER A 128 17.74 5.52 6.00
CA SER A 128 16.44 5.78 6.62
C SER A 128 15.42 5.47 5.54
N ALA A 129 14.58 4.46 5.75
CA ALA A 129 13.61 4.01 4.76
C ALA A 129 12.41 4.98 4.73
N SER A 130 12.47 6.00 3.87
CA SER A 130 11.24 6.69 3.48
C SER A 130 10.37 5.70 2.72
N ILE A 131 9.16 5.45 3.22
CA ILE A 131 8.16 4.66 2.51
C ILE A 131 7.58 5.57 1.43
N ASP A 132 7.93 5.30 0.18
CA ASP A 132 7.23 5.91 -0.95
C ASP A 132 5.91 5.15 -1.17
N THR A 133 4.85 5.86 -1.49
CA THR A 133 3.56 5.27 -1.85
C THR A 133 3.41 5.24 -3.37
N VAL A 134 3.03 4.10 -3.92
CA VAL A 134 2.81 3.91 -5.36
C VAL A 134 1.46 3.25 -5.59
N THR A 135 0.88 3.53 -6.76
CA THR A 135 -0.42 2.96 -7.15
C THR A 135 -0.21 1.90 -8.23
N ALA A 136 -0.81 0.73 -8.05
CA ALA A 136 -0.89 -0.32 -9.07
C ALA A 136 -2.32 -0.40 -9.63
N PRO A 137 -2.52 -0.68 -10.93
CA PRO A 137 -1.48 -0.92 -11.92
C PRO A 137 -0.75 0.38 -12.29
N GLY A 138 0.53 0.27 -12.66
CA GLY A 138 1.36 1.45 -12.93
C GLY A 138 2.79 1.09 -13.31
N VAL A 139 3.59 2.10 -13.64
CA VAL A 139 5.01 1.92 -14.00
C VAL A 139 5.87 2.85 -13.17
N LEU A 140 6.86 2.28 -12.49
CA LEU A 140 7.90 3.04 -11.81
C LEU A 140 9.07 3.21 -12.77
N GLU A 141 9.11 4.36 -13.44
CA GLU A 141 10.19 4.69 -14.36
C GLU A 141 11.45 5.17 -13.63
N ASN A 142 12.58 5.07 -14.34
CA ASN A 142 13.86 5.64 -13.97
C ASN A 142 14.37 5.19 -12.58
N ARG A 143 14.23 3.89 -12.26
CA ARG A 143 14.57 3.33 -10.95
C ARG A 143 16.01 2.81 -10.92
N PRO A 144 16.82 3.17 -9.90
CA PRO A 144 18.15 2.60 -9.74
C PRO A 144 18.12 1.08 -9.59
N ALA A 145 19.16 0.40 -10.08
CA ALA A 145 19.33 -1.03 -9.81
C ALA A 145 19.47 -1.29 -8.29
N GLY A 146 18.90 -2.39 -7.81
CA GLY A 146 18.98 -2.80 -6.41
C GLY A 146 17.69 -3.43 -5.88
N LYS A 147 17.63 -3.61 -4.56
CA LYS A 147 16.53 -4.31 -3.88
C LYS A 147 15.39 -3.37 -3.50
N TYR A 148 14.20 -3.77 -3.93
CA TYR A 148 12.94 -3.11 -3.63
C TYR A 148 12.04 -4.04 -2.83
N SER A 149 11.36 -3.47 -1.86
CA SER A 149 10.37 -4.17 -1.05
C SER A 149 9.02 -3.49 -1.23
N PHE A 150 7.99 -4.29 -1.54
CA PHE A 150 6.62 -3.85 -1.76
C PHE A 150 5.72 -4.44 -0.68
N GLU A 151 4.79 -3.65 -0.18
CA GLU A 151 3.74 -4.11 0.73
C GLU A 151 2.42 -3.40 0.47
N THR A 152 1.28 -4.09 0.62
CA THR A 152 -0.05 -3.47 0.53
C THR A 152 -0.32 -2.58 1.73
N ILE A 153 -0.85 -1.39 1.49
CA ILE A 153 -1.25 -0.45 2.54
C ILE A 153 -2.77 -0.42 2.74
N ASP A 154 -3.54 -0.69 1.69
CA ASP A 154 -5.00 -0.65 1.73
C ASP A 154 -5.56 -1.73 2.69
N GLN A 155 -6.37 -1.31 3.67
CA GLN A 155 -6.86 -2.16 4.77
C GLN A 155 -7.91 -3.20 4.34
N ASP A 156 -8.60 -2.92 3.24
CA ASP A 156 -9.62 -3.78 2.64
C ASP A 156 -9.02 -4.85 1.72
N ILE A 157 -7.69 -4.93 1.61
CA ILE A 157 -6.94 -5.98 0.91
C ILE A 157 -6.20 -6.84 1.92
N VAL A 158 -6.10 -8.14 1.64
CA VAL A 158 -5.24 -9.05 2.40
C VAL A 158 -3.79 -8.63 2.26
N TYR A 159 -3.06 -8.55 3.37
CA TYR A 159 -1.66 -8.15 3.38
C TYR A 159 -0.82 -8.98 2.41
N PHE A 160 -0.20 -8.29 1.45
CA PHE A 160 0.77 -8.85 0.51
C PHE A 160 2.10 -8.13 0.69
N HIS A 161 3.18 -8.90 0.66
CA HIS A 161 4.55 -8.40 0.75
C HIS A 161 5.45 -9.21 -0.17
N THR A 162 6.36 -8.52 -0.87
CA THR A 162 7.34 -9.16 -1.74
C THR A 162 8.58 -8.29 -1.88
N ASP A 163 9.72 -8.93 -2.06
CA ASP A 163 10.98 -8.28 -2.41
C ASP A 163 11.34 -8.63 -3.86
N ILE A 164 11.86 -7.67 -4.60
CA ILE A 164 12.42 -7.85 -5.94
C ILE A 164 13.81 -7.21 -6.02
N GLU A 165 14.65 -7.71 -6.92
CA GLU A 165 15.96 -7.15 -7.22
C GLU A 165 15.96 -6.70 -8.67
N LEU A 166 16.15 -5.40 -8.89
CA LEU A 166 16.14 -4.79 -10.23
C LEU A 166 17.56 -4.71 -10.76
N GLU A 167 17.84 -5.34 -11.90
CA GLU A 167 19.14 -5.23 -12.57
C GLU A 167 19.26 -3.93 -13.38
N PRO A 168 20.49 -3.44 -13.68
CA PRO A 168 20.67 -2.20 -14.44
C PRO A 168 20.05 -2.26 -15.84
N GLY A 169 19.19 -1.28 -16.14
CA GLY A 169 18.48 -1.18 -17.42
C GLY A 169 17.37 -2.22 -17.65
N GLU A 170 17.05 -3.05 -16.65
CA GLU A 170 16.01 -4.08 -16.76
C GLU A 170 14.60 -3.48 -16.63
N ILE A 171 13.62 -4.15 -17.25
CA ILE A 171 12.20 -3.93 -17.01
C ILE A 171 11.68 -5.14 -16.26
N GLU A 172 11.44 -4.98 -14.97
CA GLU A 172 10.90 -6.03 -14.12
C GLU A 172 9.38 -5.89 -13.99
N THR A 173 8.65 -7.01 -14.07
CA THR A 173 7.18 -7.00 -13.94
C THR A 173 6.77 -7.67 -12.64
N LEU A 174 6.17 -6.90 -11.73
CA LEU A 174 5.62 -7.40 -10.49
C LEU A 174 4.11 -7.63 -10.62
N ILE A 175 3.70 -8.89 -10.48
CA ILE A 175 2.29 -9.29 -10.44
C ILE A 175 1.81 -9.30 -8.99
N ILE A 176 0.79 -8.50 -8.70
CA ILE A 176 0.27 -8.30 -7.34
C ILE A 176 -1.08 -9.02 -7.22
N PRO A 177 -1.17 -10.06 -6.37
CA PRO A 177 -2.43 -10.74 -6.13
C PRO A 177 -3.38 -9.83 -5.33
N ILE A 178 -4.61 -9.68 -5.81
CA ILE A 178 -5.68 -8.97 -5.10
C ILE A 178 -6.62 -9.99 -4.47
N VAL A 179 -6.66 -9.97 -3.14
CA VAL A 179 -7.66 -10.70 -2.36
C VAL A 179 -8.34 -9.70 -1.44
N LEU A 180 -9.62 -9.45 -1.66
CA LEU A 180 -10.41 -8.55 -0.81
C LEU A 180 -10.58 -9.17 0.58
N ASN A 181 -10.34 -8.35 1.60
CA ASN A 181 -10.54 -8.72 2.98
C ASN A 181 -12.00 -8.45 3.36
N ILE A 182 -12.87 -9.44 3.13
CA ILE A 182 -14.31 -9.35 3.39
C ILE A 182 -14.63 -9.92 4.78
N LYS A 183 -15.40 -9.16 5.59
CA LYS A 183 -15.97 -9.60 6.87
C LYS A 183 -17.47 -9.83 6.76
N THR A 184 -18.01 -10.58 7.71
CA THR A 184 -19.45 -10.80 7.85
C THR A 184 -20.03 -10.02 9.02
N LEU A 185 -21.19 -9.39 8.82
CA LEU A 185 -22.00 -8.78 9.87
C LEU A 185 -23.35 -9.48 9.96
N THR A 186 -23.61 -10.18 11.05
CA THR A 186 -24.89 -10.86 11.32
C THR A 186 -25.75 -10.01 12.25
N VAL A 187 -27.00 -9.76 11.83
CA VAL A 187 -27.95 -8.91 12.53
C VAL A 187 -29.26 -9.66 12.75
N GLN A 188 -29.69 -9.74 14.00
CA GLN A 188 -30.92 -10.42 14.41
C GLN A 188 -31.68 -9.57 15.44
N THR A 189 -33.01 -9.66 15.43
CA THR A 189 -33.85 -8.97 16.42
C THR A 189 -34.91 -9.88 17.00
N GLU A 190 -35.36 -9.52 18.20
CA GLU A 190 -36.59 -10.05 18.79
C GLU A 190 -37.59 -8.90 18.97
N PRO A 191 -38.73 -8.91 18.27
CA PRO A 191 -39.15 -9.89 17.26
C PRO A 191 -38.36 -9.77 15.93
N THR A 192 -38.40 -10.83 15.12
CA THR A 192 -37.81 -10.85 13.77
C THR A 192 -38.61 -10.00 12.78
N GLY A 193 -38.00 -9.64 11.64
CA GLY A 193 -38.65 -8.86 10.59
C GLY A 193 -38.49 -7.34 10.74
N ALA A 194 -37.55 -6.90 11.57
CA ALA A 194 -37.18 -5.48 11.64
C ALA A 194 -36.44 -5.09 10.35
N GLU A 195 -36.75 -3.91 9.82
CA GLU A 195 -36.03 -3.34 8.69
C GLU A 195 -34.62 -2.96 9.11
N ILE A 196 -33.64 -3.41 8.33
CA ILE A 196 -32.22 -3.10 8.50
C ILE A 196 -31.85 -1.99 7.54
N TRP A 197 -31.33 -0.91 8.09
CA TRP A 197 -30.78 0.24 7.37
C TRP A 197 -29.29 0.33 7.67
N ILE A 198 -28.47 0.44 6.61
CA ILE A 198 -27.02 0.61 6.70
C ILE A 198 -26.68 1.95 6.07
N ASN A 199 -26.02 2.84 6.82
CA ASN A 199 -25.65 4.19 6.37
C ASN A 199 -26.85 4.96 5.77
N SER A 200 -28.00 4.90 6.45
CA SER A 200 -29.26 5.53 6.03
C SER A 200 -29.89 4.97 4.75
N VAL A 201 -29.42 3.83 4.23
CA VAL A 201 -29.99 3.13 3.08
C VAL A 201 -30.66 1.84 3.55
N GLN A 202 -31.91 1.63 3.15
CA GLN A 202 -32.63 0.38 3.45
C GLN A 202 -31.94 -0.79 2.75
N ALA A 203 -31.48 -1.77 3.53
CA ALA A 203 -30.66 -2.86 3.05
C ALA A 203 -31.44 -4.20 3.01
N SER A 204 -32.03 -4.62 4.13
CA SER A 204 -32.72 -5.91 4.25
C SER A 204 -33.67 -5.94 5.46
N GLN A 205 -34.08 -7.12 5.92
CA GLN A 205 -34.84 -7.35 7.16
C GLN A 205 -34.18 -8.43 8.02
N THR A 206 -34.37 -8.37 9.34
CA THR A 206 -33.78 -9.35 10.28
C THR A 206 -34.50 -10.72 10.22
N PRO A 207 -33.77 -11.84 10.34
CA PRO A 207 -32.31 -11.95 10.44
C PRO A 207 -31.62 -11.84 9.07
N TYR A 208 -30.43 -11.21 9.04
CA TYR A 208 -29.62 -11.12 7.82
C TYR A 208 -28.12 -11.08 8.11
N THR A 209 -27.31 -11.65 7.21
CA THR A 209 -25.84 -11.60 7.27
C THR A 209 -25.30 -10.86 6.04
N PHE A 210 -24.67 -9.71 6.28
CA PHE A 210 -24.00 -8.91 5.25
C PHE A 210 -22.56 -9.36 5.04
N LYS A 211 -22.03 -9.14 3.83
CA LYS A 211 -20.61 -9.19 3.50
C LYS A 211 -20.13 -7.77 3.26
N ILE A 212 -19.16 -7.31 4.05
CA ILE A 212 -18.69 -5.92 4.07
C ILE A 212 -17.16 -5.94 4.00
N LEU A 213 -16.55 -4.93 3.38
CA LEU A 213 -15.09 -4.81 3.35
C LEU A 213 -14.55 -4.47 4.75
N THR A 214 -13.36 -4.99 5.06
CA THR A 214 -12.70 -4.70 6.34
C THR A 214 -12.30 -3.23 6.43
N GLY A 215 -12.41 -2.65 7.61
CA GLY A 215 -12.03 -1.26 7.88
C GLY A 215 -13.18 -0.26 7.72
N ASP A 216 -14.29 -0.68 7.13
CA ASP A 216 -15.48 0.17 7.03
C ASP A 216 -16.16 0.32 8.40
N THR A 217 -16.57 1.56 8.69
CA THR A 217 -17.49 1.86 9.79
C THR A 217 -18.88 2.04 9.22
N VAL A 218 -19.85 1.30 9.75
CA VAL A 218 -21.24 1.33 9.29
C VAL A 218 -22.17 1.80 10.40
N ILE A 219 -23.11 2.66 10.05
CA ILE A 219 -24.22 3.07 10.93
C ILE A 219 -25.36 2.09 10.68
N LEU A 220 -25.66 1.26 11.67
CA LEU A 220 -26.78 0.32 11.67
C LEU A 220 -27.99 1.02 12.28
N GLU A 221 -29.11 1.03 11.57
CA GLU A 221 -30.41 1.38 12.14
C GLU A 221 -31.40 0.22 11.95
N LEU A 222 -32.14 -0.10 13.02
CA LEU A 222 -33.19 -1.11 13.01
C LEU A 222 -34.53 -0.42 13.25
N LYS A 223 -35.47 -0.62 12.33
CA LYS A 223 -36.80 -0.01 12.37
C LYS A 223 -37.87 -1.08 12.29
N MET A 224 -38.83 -1.02 13.20
CA MET A 224 -39.99 -1.90 13.17
C MET A 224 -41.21 -1.15 13.67
N GLN A 225 -42.32 -1.30 12.94
CA GLN A 225 -43.55 -0.58 13.26
C GLN A 225 -44.03 -0.91 14.68
N GLY A 226 -44.24 0.12 15.50
CA GLY A 226 -44.70 -0.04 16.88
C GLY A 226 -43.59 -0.43 17.87
N TYR A 227 -42.32 -0.37 17.46
CA TYR A 227 -41.16 -0.61 18.33
C TYR A 227 -40.24 0.61 18.33
N GLN A 228 -39.49 0.78 19.42
CA GLN A 228 -38.45 1.78 19.52
C GLN A 228 -37.33 1.42 18.55
N GLY A 229 -36.92 2.37 17.71
CA GLY A 229 -35.78 2.19 16.82
C GLY A 229 -34.49 1.95 17.60
N TYR A 230 -33.58 1.22 16.98
CA TYR A 230 -32.23 0.97 17.49
C TYR A 230 -31.21 1.52 16.51
N THR A 231 -30.17 2.18 17.00
CA THR A 231 -29.09 2.74 16.19
C THR A 231 -27.77 2.40 16.86
N ASP A 232 -26.82 1.88 16.09
CA ASP A 232 -25.47 1.59 16.55
C ASP A 232 -24.43 1.88 15.45
N THR A 233 -23.18 2.13 15.85
CA THR A 233 -22.06 2.34 14.93
C THR A 233 -21.09 1.19 15.05
N ILE A 234 -20.95 0.41 13.99
CA ILE A 234 -20.18 -0.84 13.98
C ILE A 234 -18.94 -0.64 13.14
N SER A 235 -17.76 -0.89 13.72
CA SER A 235 -16.49 -0.95 13.00
C SER A 235 -16.15 -2.40 12.70
N LEU A 236 -15.93 -2.74 11.43
CA LEU A 236 -15.70 -4.11 10.98
C LEU A 236 -14.21 -4.37 10.75
N SER A 237 -13.50 -4.76 11.81
CA SER A 237 -12.14 -5.31 11.74
C SER A 237 -12.14 -6.85 11.65
N GLU A 238 -13.21 -7.48 12.10
CA GLU A 238 -13.41 -8.94 12.15
C GLU A 238 -14.87 -9.29 11.82
N ASN A 239 -15.18 -10.58 11.80
CA ASN A 239 -16.56 -11.04 11.63
C ASN A 239 -17.34 -10.72 12.91
N VAL A 240 -18.46 -10.01 12.77
CA VAL A 240 -19.28 -9.55 13.89
C VAL A 240 -20.63 -10.26 13.86
N ASP A 241 -21.00 -10.83 15.00
CA ASP A 241 -22.37 -11.26 15.29
C ASP A 241 -22.86 -10.44 16.48
N LEU A 242 -23.89 -9.61 16.26
CA LEU A 242 -24.46 -8.76 17.31
C LEU A 242 -25.32 -9.55 18.31
N GLY A 243 -25.57 -10.84 18.04
CA GLY A 243 -26.57 -11.61 18.75
C GLY A 243 -27.98 -11.09 18.48
N VAL A 244 -28.92 -11.49 19.33
CA VAL A 244 -30.33 -11.08 19.23
C VAL A 244 -30.54 -9.75 19.93
N ILE A 245 -30.86 -8.71 19.16
CA ILE A 245 -31.15 -7.37 19.67
C ILE A 245 -32.63 -7.28 20.06
N PRO A 246 -32.99 -7.11 21.35
CA PRO A 246 -34.38 -7.01 21.77
C PRO A 246 -34.95 -5.62 21.47
N LEU A 247 -35.99 -5.55 20.63
CA LEU A 247 -36.67 -4.29 20.34
C LEU A 247 -37.76 -4.02 21.38
N ARG A 248 -37.75 -2.81 21.96
CA ARG A 248 -38.74 -2.43 22.98
C ARG A 248 -40.01 -1.93 22.30
N LYS A 249 -41.12 -2.61 22.54
CA LYS A 249 -42.43 -2.22 22.02
C LYS A 249 -42.83 -0.82 22.51
N LEU A 250 -43.39 0.01 21.64
CA LEU A 250 -43.93 1.31 21.99
C LEU A 250 -45.37 1.17 22.48
N TYR A 251 -45.69 1.84 23.59
CA TYR A 251 -47.04 1.95 24.11
C TYR A 251 -47.45 3.41 24.19
N THR A 252 -48.74 3.66 24.02
CA THR A 252 -49.32 4.99 24.19
C THR A 252 -49.55 5.27 25.67
N LEU A 253 -48.94 6.36 26.15
CA LEU A 253 -49.22 6.96 27.44
C LEU A 253 -50.11 8.18 27.24
N TRP A 254 -51.24 8.22 27.96
CA TRP A 254 -52.05 9.41 28.11
C TRP A 254 -51.79 10.02 29.49
N VAL A 255 -51.13 11.16 29.54
CA VAL A 255 -51.04 11.97 30.75
C VAL A 255 -52.28 12.84 30.79
N SER A 256 -53.15 12.59 31.76
CA SER A 256 -54.36 13.38 31.98
C SER A 256 -54.11 14.34 33.14
N CYS A 257 -54.07 15.64 32.84
CA CYS A 257 -54.00 16.68 33.85
C CYS A 257 -55.41 17.18 34.14
N ARG A 258 -55.73 17.40 35.41
CA ARG A 258 -56.97 18.09 35.79
C ARG A 258 -56.83 19.59 35.56
N TYR A 259 -55.65 20.17 35.79
CA TYR A 259 -55.36 21.57 35.42
C TYR A 259 -54.56 21.68 34.11
N ALA A 260 -54.98 22.58 33.23
CA ALA A 260 -54.41 22.73 31.88
C ALA A 260 -52.94 23.19 31.88
N TYR A 261 -52.49 23.79 32.98
CA TYR A 261 -51.15 24.37 33.11
C TYR A 261 -50.22 23.54 33.99
N THR A 262 -50.65 22.37 34.50
CA THR A 262 -49.78 21.51 35.30
C THR A 262 -48.57 21.10 34.47
N GLU A 263 -47.39 21.58 34.85
CA GLU A 263 -46.13 21.19 34.25
C GLU A 263 -45.69 19.84 34.79
N TYR A 264 -45.16 19.01 33.89
CA TYR A 264 -44.58 17.74 34.27
C TYR A 264 -43.41 17.32 33.38
N LYS A 265 -42.56 16.48 33.96
CA LYS A 265 -41.42 15.83 33.31
C LYS A 265 -41.51 14.33 33.53
N ILE A 266 -41.30 13.56 32.48
CA ILE A 266 -41.18 12.11 32.54
C ILE A 266 -39.70 11.77 32.46
N TYR A 267 -39.27 10.90 33.36
CA TYR A 267 -37.92 10.40 33.49
C TYR A 267 -37.89 8.91 33.23
N ASP A 268 -36.83 8.44 32.59
CA ASP A 268 -36.46 7.03 32.67
C ASP A 268 -35.92 6.69 34.08
N MET A 269 -35.51 5.44 34.27
CA MET A 269 -34.97 5.01 35.57
C MET A 269 -33.52 5.44 35.81
N ASP A 270 -32.86 6.02 34.81
CA ASP A 270 -31.52 6.61 34.90
C ASP A 270 -31.61 8.14 35.18
N ASP A 271 -32.79 8.62 35.58
CA ASP A 271 -33.10 10.02 35.85
C ASP A 271 -32.92 10.96 34.64
N ARG A 272 -32.94 10.44 33.41
CA ARG A 272 -32.93 11.25 32.18
C ARG A 272 -34.33 11.68 31.83
N VAL A 273 -34.51 12.97 31.52
CA VAL A 273 -35.79 13.50 31.04
C VAL A 273 -36.07 12.96 29.64
N VAL A 274 -37.12 12.15 29.51
CA VAL A 274 -37.57 11.60 28.21
C VAL A 274 -38.68 12.43 27.58
N PHE A 275 -39.39 13.23 28.37
CA PHE A 275 -40.46 14.10 27.89
C PHE A 275 -40.76 15.21 28.90
N SER A 276 -41.13 16.41 28.43
CA SER A 276 -41.72 17.44 29.28
C SER A 276 -42.86 18.16 28.56
N ALA A 277 -43.91 18.49 29.30
CA ALA A 277 -45.03 19.26 28.77
C ALA A 277 -45.84 19.90 29.90
N SER A 278 -46.86 20.66 29.51
CA SER A 278 -47.93 21.13 30.37
C SER A 278 -49.30 20.69 29.84
N GLY A 279 -50.22 20.42 30.77
CA GLY A 279 -51.57 19.97 30.47
C GLY A 279 -51.64 18.56 29.86
N SER A 280 -52.84 18.10 29.51
CA SER A 280 -53.02 16.72 29.04
C SER A 280 -52.27 16.46 27.72
N ARG A 281 -51.52 15.35 27.63
CA ARG A 281 -50.83 14.94 26.41
C ARG A 281 -50.88 13.44 26.19
N ARG A 282 -50.85 13.07 24.91
CA ARG A 282 -50.62 11.70 24.45
C ARG A 282 -49.21 11.61 23.87
N LEU A 283 -48.49 10.57 24.25
CA LEU A 283 -47.17 10.26 23.70
C LEU A 283 -46.96 8.76 23.59
N GLN A 284 -45.99 8.35 22.79
CA GLN A 284 -45.52 6.97 22.74
C GLN A 284 -44.19 6.86 23.46
N LEU A 285 -44.07 5.87 24.33
CA LEU A 285 -42.84 5.54 25.03
C LEU A 285 -42.59 4.04 24.93
N ALA A 286 -41.32 3.66 24.96
CA ALA A 286 -40.91 2.27 24.96
C ALA A 286 -41.41 1.53 26.21
N GLN A 287 -41.63 0.23 26.09
CA GLN A 287 -42.02 -0.62 27.20
C GLN A 287 -40.98 -0.50 28.31
N GLY A 288 -41.38 -0.09 29.51
CA GLY A 288 -40.43 0.09 30.61
C GLY A 288 -41.01 0.79 31.82
N LYS A 289 -40.18 0.96 32.84
CA LYS A 289 -40.52 1.69 34.07
C LYS A 289 -40.11 3.15 33.93
N TYR A 290 -40.97 4.04 34.37
CA TYR A 290 -40.79 5.49 34.26
C TYR A 290 -41.18 6.19 35.55
N ARG A 291 -40.68 7.40 35.74
CA ARG A 291 -41.10 8.32 36.80
C ARG A 291 -41.65 9.59 36.18
N ILE A 292 -42.82 10.03 36.60
CA ILE A 292 -43.36 11.35 36.27
C ILE A 292 -43.17 12.27 37.48
N SER A 293 -42.65 13.48 37.26
CA SER A 293 -42.60 14.56 38.25
C SER A 293 -43.52 15.67 37.77
N PHE A 294 -44.41 16.16 38.63
CA PHE A 294 -45.39 17.20 38.26
C PHE A 294 -45.53 18.24 39.38
N GLU A 295 -45.82 19.48 39.01
CA GLU A 295 -46.01 20.57 39.97
C GLU A 295 -47.35 20.44 40.70
N ILE A 296 -47.35 20.64 42.02
CA ILE A 296 -48.56 20.62 42.86
C ILE A 296 -48.90 22.01 43.43
N GLY A 297 -48.14 23.04 43.07
CA GLY A 297 -48.32 24.45 43.47
C GLY A 297 -47.13 24.98 44.28
N GLU A 298 -46.96 26.32 44.30
CA GLU A 298 -45.89 27.02 45.05
C GLU A 298 -44.47 26.48 44.77
N GLY A 299 -44.21 26.02 43.55
CA GLY A 299 -42.94 25.41 43.17
C GLY A 299 -42.65 24.05 43.80
N GLN A 300 -43.64 23.41 44.43
CA GLN A 300 -43.54 22.05 44.97
C GLN A 300 -43.85 21.01 43.88
N TYR A 301 -43.14 19.88 43.92
CA TYR A 301 -43.28 18.80 42.94
C TYR A 301 -43.53 17.47 43.62
N GLU A 302 -44.45 16.69 43.06
CA GLU A 302 -44.64 15.28 43.39
C GLU A 302 -44.07 14.37 42.32
N LYS A 303 -43.71 13.14 42.73
CA LYS A 303 -43.19 12.11 41.84
C LYS A 303 -44.02 10.84 41.94
N LYS A 304 -44.37 10.27 40.79
CA LYS A 304 -45.05 8.97 40.68
C LYS A 304 -44.28 8.04 39.75
N THR A 305 -44.17 6.77 40.14
CA THR A 305 -43.54 5.75 39.30
C THR A 305 -44.63 4.88 38.65
N PHE A 306 -44.44 4.50 37.40
CA PHE A 306 -45.35 3.62 36.68
C PHE A 306 -44.58 2.66 35.76
N LEU A 307 -45.15 1.48 35.52
CA LEU A 307 -44.69 0.54 34.51
C LEU A 307 -45.55 0.68 33.27
N LEU A 308 -44.93 0.92 32.13
CA LEU A 308 -45.59 1.01 30.83
C LEU A 308 -45.36 -0.29 30.07
N ASN A 309 -46.35 -1.19 30.11
CA ASN A 309 -46.37 -2.47 29.39
C ASN A 309 -47.69 -2.70 28.61
N TYR A 310 -48.56 -1.70 28.59
CA TYR A 310 -49.78 -1.60 27.78
C TYR A 310 -50.13 -0.12 27.62
N ASN A 311 -51.05 0.21 26.71
CA ASN A 311 -51.54 1.59 26.57
C ASN A 311 -52.22 2.03 27.87
N SER A 312 -51.70 3.07 28.52
CA SER A 312 -52.10 3.42 29.89
C SER A 312 -52.36 4.91 30.06
N THR A 313 -53.08 5.23 31.13
CA THR A 313 -53.37 6.61 31.54
C THR A 313 -52.74 6.89 32.89
N VAL A 314 -52.02 8.00 33.00
CA VAL A 314 -51.53 8.53 34.27
C VAL A 314 -52.30 9.80 34.57
N LEU A 315 -53.03 9.79 35.68
CA LEU A 315 -53.72 10.96 36.20
C LEU A 315 -52.75 11.76 37.08
N ILE A 316 -52.65 13.06 36.80
CA ILE A 316 -51.95 14.05 37.63
C ILE A 316 -52.89 15.25 37.90
N PRO A 317 -52.66 16.01 38.99
CA PRO A 317 -53.47 17.16 39.37
C PRO A 317 -53.69 18.18 38.24
#